data_AF-A0A7S0Z750-F1
#
_entry.id   AF-A0A7S0Z750-F1
#
_cell.length_a   1.000
_cell.length_b   1.000
_cell.length_c   1.000
_cell.angle_alpha   90.00
_cell.angle_beta   90.00
_cell.angle_gamma   90.00
#
_symmetry.space_group_name_H-M   'P 1'
#
loop_
_entity.id
_entity.type
_entity.pdbx_description
1 polymer ?
#
loop_
_entity_poly.entity_id
_entity_poly.type
_entity_poly.pdbx_seq_one_letter_code
_entity_poly.pdbx_strand_id
1 'polypeptide(L)'
;CDFAVSVVGSSARAADAPARAYAAALIREIRATASHAHVRAGAPLETIFFGGGTPSLVPADVIAEIIDALRDAFGLASACEVSAEMDPGTFDEEKLRAFMRAGVNRVSLGVQSFDDDVLKLAGRSHDAREVERA
;
A
#
# COMPACT_ATOMS: atom_id res chain seq x y z
N CYS A 1 -2.78 -6.69 -15.57
CA CYS A 1 -3.97 -5.85 -15.78
C CYS A 1 -3.74 -5.08 -17.06
N ASP A 2 -4.45 -5.43 -18.11
CA ASP A 2 -4.15 -4.92 -19.47
C ASP A 2 -4.76 -3.54 -19.71
N PHE A 3 -5.57 -3.05 -18.76
CA PHE A 3 -6.13 -1.70 -18.72
C PHE A 3 -5.28 -0.69 -17.92
N ALA A 4 -4.30 -1.17 -17.14
CA ALA A 4 -3.42 -0.32 -16.34
C ALA A 4 -2.03 -0.24 -16.99
N VAL A 5 -1.37 0.92 -16.91
CA VAL A 5 0.02 1.09 -17.36
C VAL A 5 0.90 0.07 -16.66
N SER A 6 1.64 -0.72 -17.45
CA SER A 6 2.46 -1.85 -17.00
C SER A 6 3.40 -1.47 -15.84
N VAL A 7 3.37 -2.26 -14.77
CA VAL A 7 4.31 -2.15 -13.64
C VAL A 7 5.51 -3.05 -13.91
N VAL A 8 6.71 -2.46 -13.85
CA VAL A 8 7.98 -3.19 -13.90
C VAL A 8 8.10 -4.06 -12.63
N GLY A 9 8.00 -5.37 -12.78
CA GLY A 9 8.25 -6.35 -11.70
C GLY A 9 7.23 -7.48 -11.70
N SER A 10 7.58 -8.62 -12.28
CA SER A 10 6.69 -9.80 -12.39
C SER A 10 6.66 -10.69 -11.15
N SER A 11 7.27 -10.28 -10.02
CA SER A 11 7.24 -11.05 -8.77
C SER A 11 7.51 -10.20 -7.53
N ALA A 12 6.95 -10.61 -6.39
CA ALA A 12 7.13 -9.94 -5.09
C ALA A 12 8.62 -9.78 -4.71
N ARG A 13 9.47 -10.78 -4.98
CA ARG A 13 10.91 -10.71 -4.68
C ARG A 13 11.69 -9.71 -5.56
N ALA A 14 11.22 -9.44 -6.77
CA ALA A 14 11.87 -8.48 -7.66
C ALA A 14 11.55 -7.01 -7.27
N ALA A 15 10.54 -6.79 -6.43
CA ALA A 15 10.08 -5.48 -6.03
C ALA A 15 10.78 -4.94 -4.76
N ASP A 16 11.42 -5.79 -3.94
CA ASP A 16 11.96 -5.40 -2.63
C ASP A 16 13.01 -4.28 -2.69
N ALA A 17 14.06 -4.45 -3.49
CA ALA A 17 15.14 -3.45 -3.58
C ALA A 17 14.66 -2.12 -4.18
N PRO A 18 13.89 -2.10 -5.29
CA PRO A 18 13.27 -0.88 -5.78
C PRO A 18 12.31 -0.22 -4.76
N ALA A 19 11.48 -1.00 -4.07
CA ALA A 19 10.53 -0.48 -3.09
C ALA A 19 11.24 0.17 -1.91
N ARG A 20 12.31 -0.45 -1.38
CA ARG A 20 13.12 0.15 -0.30
C ARG A 20 13.84 1.42 -0.75
N ALA A 21 14.39 1.43 -1.96
CA ALA A 21 15.04 2.62 -2.51
C ALA A 21 14.04 3.78 -2.68
N TYR A 22 12.83 3.48 -3.17
CA TYR A 22 11.76 4.45 -3.28
C TYR A 22 11.28 4.94 -1.91
N ALA A 23 11.04 4.04 -0.96
CA ALA A 23 10.64 4.41 0.41
C ALA A 23 11.68 5.29 1.09
N ALA A 24 12.97 5.00 0.92
CA ALA A 24 14.04 5.84 1.44
C ALA A 24 14.03 7.26 0.83
N ALA A 25 13.67 7.40 -0.45
CA ALA A 25 13.49 8.71 -1.08
C ALA A 25 12.25 9.43 -0.54
N LEU A 26 11.12 8.72 -0.44
CA LEU A 26 9.87 9.24 0.10
C LEU A 26 10.00 9.70 1.56
N ILE A 27 10.71 8.95 2.41
CA ILE A 27 10.96 9.32 3.81
C ILE A 27 11.79 10.62 3.89
N ARG A 28 12.76 10.83 2.98
CA ARG A 28 13.50 12.10 2.91
C ARG A 28 12.57 13.25 2.52
N GLU A 29 11.67 13.02 1.56
CA GLU A 29 10.68 14.01 1.14
C GLU A 29 9.73 14.37 2.30
N ILE A 30 9.15 13.38 2.99
CA ILE A 30 8.29 13.57 4.18
C ILE A 30 8.97 14.50 5.20
N ARG A 31 10.24 14.20 5.55
CA ARG A 31 11.01 14.99 6.51
C ARG A 31 11.29 16.40 6.02
N ALA A 32 11.59 16.57 4.74
CA ALA A 32 11.79 17.88 4.13
C ALA A 32 10.50 18.70 4.17
N THR A 33 9.36 18.11 3.79
CA THR A 33 8.04 18.75 3.85
C THR A 33 7.68 19.21 5.26
N ALA A 34 7.95 18.39 6.28
CA ALA A 34 7.70 18.76 7.68
C ALA A 34 8.57 19.91 8.20
N SER A 35 9.70 20.22 7.54
CA SER A 35 10.54 21.37 7.91
C SER A 35 9.92 22.71 7.52
N HIS A 36 8.90 22.73 6.66
CA HIS A 36 8.20 23.95 6.27
C HIS A 36 7.27 24.45 7.38
N ALA A 37 7.42 25.73 7.76
CA ALA A 37 6.75 26.34 8.92
C ALA A 37 5.21 26.24 8.88
N HIS A 38 4.61 26.28 7.69
CA HIS A 38 3.16 26.20 7.48
C HIS A 38 2.60 24.81 7.81
N VAL A 39 3.42 23.77 7.66
CA VAL A 39 3.03 22.37 7.87
C VAL A 39 3.14 22.00 9.35
N ARG A 40 4.16 22.53 10.06
CA ARG A 40 4.36 22.28 11.51
C ARG A 40 3.25 22.82 12.41
N ALA A 41 2.48 23.80 11.93
CA ALA A 41 1.35 24.36 12.66
C ALA A 41 0.02 23.62 12.37
N GLY A 42 0.06 22.58 11.52
CA GLY A 42 -1.11 21.80 11.12
C GLY A 42 -1.64 20.88 12.21
N ALA A 43 -2.91 20.49 12.07
CA ALA A 43 -3.51 19.41 12.84
C ALA A 43 -2.84 18.06 12.49
N PRO A 44 -2.87 17.06 13.39
CA PRO A 44 -2.36 15.72 13.10
C PRO A 44 -3.09 15.08 11.91
N LEU A 45 -2.43 14.15 11.22
CA LEU A 45 -3.01 13.45 10.08
C LEU A 45 -4.23 12.61 10.52
N GLU A 46 -5.34 12.81 9.83
CA GLU A 46 -6.57 12.02 10.03
C GLU A 46 -6.58 10.78 9.14
N THR A 47 -5.93 10.83 7.97
CA THR A 47 -5.91 9.72 7.00
C THR A 47 -4.54 9.57 6.34
N ILE A 48 -4.17 8.31 6.06
CA ILE A 48 -3.05 7.91 5.20
C ILE A 48 -3.61 6.94 4.17
N PHE A 49 -3.35 7.20 2.89
CA PHE A 49 -3.78 6.32 1.80
C PHE A 49 -2.58 5.87 0.96
N PHE A 50 -2.31 4.56 0.98
CA PHE A 50 -1.37 3.90 0.09
C PHE A 50 -2.13 3.38 -1.14
N GLY A 51 -2.03 4.09 -2.26
CA GLY A 51 -2.61 3.69 -3.54
C GLY A 51 -1.58 3.58 -4.67
N GLY A 52 -2.06 3.35 -5.89
CA GLY A 52 -1.24 3.41 -7.10
C GLY A 52 -1.15 2.05 -7.81
N GLY A 53 0.05 1.51 -7.93
CA GLY A 53 0.26 0.20 -8.57
C GLY A 53 -0.33 -0.94 -7.72
N THR A 54 0.49 -1.54 -6.87
CA THR A 54 0.01 -2.60 -5.96
C THR A 54 0.76 -2.47 -4.64
N PRO A 55 0.28 -1.63 -3.70
CA PRO A 55 0.88 -1.47 -2.37
C PRO A 55 1.06 -2.80 -1.64
N SER A 56 0.16 -3.77 -1.85
CA SER A 56 0.31 -5.13 -1.32
C SER A 56 1.51 -5.90 -1.86
N LEU A 57 2.25 -5.44 -2.89
CA LEU A 57 3.54 -6.01 -3.27
C LEU A 57 4.71 -5.49 -2.43
N VAL A 58 4.56 -4.34 -1.78
CA VAL A 58 5.58 -3.74 -0.92
C VAL A 58 5.71 -4.56 0.38
N PRO A 59 6.94 -4.79 0.88
CA PRO A 59 7.13 -5.40 2.19
C PRO A 59 6.45 -4.61 3.31
N ALA A 60 5.78 -5.30 4.24
CA ALA A 60 5.02 -4.66 5.30
C ALA A 60 5.90 -3.82 6.27
N ASP A 61 7.15 -4.21 6.45
CA ASP A 61 8.13 -3.43 7.23
C ASP A 61 8.45 -2.09 6.56
N VAL A 62 8.50 -2.05 5.23
CA VAL A 62 8.68 -0.80 4.47
C VAL A 62 7.46 0.11 4.61
N ILE A 63 6.25 -0.45 4.61
CA ILE A 63 5.03 0.32 4.90
C ILE A 63 5.07 0.90 6.32
N ALA A 64 5.49 0.11 7.31
CA ALA A 64 5.65 0.57 8.69
C ALA A 64 6.65 1.74 8.79
N GLU A 65 7.82 1.63 8.13
CA GLU A 65 8.82 2.70 8.09
C GLU A 65 8.26 4.02 7.55
N ILE A 66 7.40 3.96 6.54
CA ILE A 66 6.75 5.16 5.97
C ILE A 66 5.72 5.73 6.96
N ILE A 67 4.89 4.88 7.58
CA ILE A 67 3.89 5.31 8.58
C ILE A 67 4.58 5.96 9.79
N ASP A 68 5.68 5.40 10.26
CA ASP A 68 6.47 5.95 11.36
C ASP A 68 7.07 7.30 10.98
N ALA A 69 7.62 7.42 9.77
CA ALA A 69 8.13 8.70 9.28
C ALA A 69 7.02 9.77 9.20
N LEU A 70 5.81 9.42 8.76
CA LEU A 70 4.65 10.33 8.75
C LEU A 70 4.23 10.71 10.17
N ARG A 71 4.18 9.75 11.10
CA ARG A 71 3.86 9.98 12.52
C ARG A 71 4.84 10.95 13.17
N ASP A 72 6.14 10.75 12.96
CA ASP A 72 7.17 11.62 13.52
C ASP A 72 7.14 13.04 12.91
N ALA A 73 6.84 13.12 11.62
CA ALA A 73 6.83 14.36 10.86
C ALA A 73 5.60 15.24 11.13
N PHE A 74 4.42 14.62 11.22
CA PHE A 74 3.13 15.33 11.21
C PHE A 74 2.23 14.99 12.40
N GLY A 75 2.51 13.91 13.14
CA GLY A 75 1.58 13.35 14.12
C GLY A 75 0.39 12.65 13.45
N LEU A 76 -0.18 11.66 14.15
CA LEU A 76 -1.39 10.96 13.70
C LEU A 76 -2.51 11.17 14.72
N ALA A 77 -3.73 11.38 14.25
CA ALA A 77 -4.91 11.36 15.09
C ALA A 77 -5.10 9.99 15.74
N SER A 78 -5.75 9.94 16.91
CA SER A 78 -5.99 8.66 17.64
C SER A 78 -6.80 7.65 16.84
N ALA A 79 -7.70 8.14 15.97
CA ALA A 79 -8.52 7.35 15.06
C ALA A 79 -8.07 7.49 13.59
N CYS A 80 -6.78 7.73 13.37
CA CYS A 80 -6.25 7.88 12.01
C CYS A 80 -6.57 6.64 11.16
N GLU A 81 -7.20 6.86 10.01
CA GLU A 81 -7.45 5.80 9.04
C GLU A 81 -6.18 5.58 8.20
N VAL A 82 -5.66 4.36 8.20
CA VAL A 82 -4.54 3.97 7.34
C VAL A 82 -5.06 2.92 6.36
N SER A 83 -5.24 3.36 5.13
CA SER A 83 -5.83 2.59 4.04
C SER A 83 -4.78 2.13 3.04
N ALA A 84 -4.86 0.89 2.56
CA ALA A 84 -4.01 0.38 1.47
C ALA A 84 -4.82 -0.33 0.38
N GLU A 85 -4.46 -0.11 -0.89
CA GLU A 85 -4.94 -0.92 -2.00
C GLU A 85 -4.26 -2.30 -2.02
N MET A 86 -5.05 -3.36 -2.17
CA MET A 86 -4.57 -4.74 -2.24
C MET A 86 -5.22 -5.48 -3.40
N ASP A 87 -4.45 -6.36 -4.04
CA ASP A 87 -4.93 -7.30 -5.04
C ASP A 87 -5.09 -8.69 -4.41
N PRO A 88 -6.23 -9.40 -4.59
CA PRO A 88 -6.47 -10.71 -3.96
C PRO A 88 -5.35 -11.73 -4.14
N GLY A 89 -4.64 -11.70 -5.28
CA GLY A 89 -3.57 -12.66 -5.57
C GLY A 89 -2.19 -12.29 -4.98
N THR A 90 -2.09 -11.23 -4.18
CA THR A 90 -0.79 -10.64 -3.78
C THR A 90 -0.49 -10.67 -2.29
N PHE A 91 -1.40 -11.22 -1.49
CA PHE A 91 -1.22 -11.38 -0.05
C PHE A 91 -1.75 -12.73 0.44
N ASP A 92 -1.23 -13.14 1.58
CA ASP A 92 -1.75 -14.25 2.39
C ASP A 92 -2.10 -13.72 3.79
N GLU A 93 -2.55 -14.62 4.66
CA GLU A 93 -2.92 -14.27 6.04
C GLU A 93 -1.74 -13.65 6.81
N GLU A 94 -0.52 -14.18 6.62
CA GLU A 94 0.66 -13.68 7.33
C GLU A 94 0.97 -12.24 6.91
N LYS A 95 0.94 -11.96 5.60
CA LYS A 95 1.17 -10.63 5.04
C LYS A 95 0.08 -9.65 5.46
N LEU A 96 -1.18 -10.05 5.44
CA LEU A 96 -2.28 -9.19 5.92
C LEU A 96 -2.07 -8.84 7.40
N ARG A 97 -1.75 -9.83 8.24
CA ARG A 97 -1.42 -9.59 9.65
C ARG A 97 -0.21 -8.68 9.81
N ALA A 98 0.77 -8.75 8.92
CA ALA A 98 1.93 -7.86 8.93
C ALA A 98 1.54 -6.41 8.57
N PHE A 99 0.67 -6.19 7.58
CA PHE A 99 0.11 -4.88 7.26
C PHE A 99 -0.70 -4.30 8.43
N MET A 100 -1.50 -5.13 9.10
CA MET A 100 -2.21 -4.72 10.33
C MET A 100 -1.25 -4.29 11.44
N ARG A 101 -0.16 -5.04 11.65
CA ARG A 101 0.89 -4.68 12.62
C ARG A 101 1.62 -3.39 12.24
N ALA A 102 1.79 -3.12 10.94
CA ALA A 102 2.35 -1.87 10.44
C ALA A 102 1.43 -0.66 10.68
N GLY A 103 0.15 -0.90 11.00
CA GLY A 103 -0.84 0.14 11.31
C GLY A 103 -1.94 0.31 10.26
N VAL A 104 -1.92 -0.47 9.18
CA VAL A 104 -3.01 -0.47 8.18
C VAL A 104 -4.27 -1.04 8.82
N ASN A 105 -5.37 -0.27 8.78
CA ASN A 105 -6.64 -0.62 9.42
C ASN A 105 -7.83 -0.61 8.46
N ARG A 106 -7.61 -0.27 7.19
CA ARG A 106 -8.59 -0.40 6.11
C ARG A 106 -7.90 -0.87 4.82
N VAL A 107 -8.61 -1.70 4.05
CA VAL A 107 -8.12 -2.19 2.76
C VAL A 107 -9.13 -1.91 1.66
N SER A 108 -8.63 -1.58 0.46
CA SER A 108 -9.41 -1.49 -0.77
C SER A 108 -9.03 -2.66 -1.66
N LEU A 109 -9.94 -3.63 -1.83
CA LEU A 109 -9.66 -4.88 -2.54
C LEU A 109 -10.06 -4.78 -4.02
N GLY A 110 -9.08 -4.96 -4.90
CA GLY A 110 -9.25 -4.83 -6.35
C GLY A 110 -9.90 -6.02 -7.07
N VAL A 111 -11.07 -6.48 -6.62
CA VAL A 111 -11.75 -7.70 -7.13
C VAL A 111 -12.04 -7.70 -8.63
N GLN A 112 -12.63 -6.61 -9.15
CA GLN A 112 -13.16 -6.43 -10.51
C GLN A 112 -14.32 -7.35 -10.92
N SER A 113 -14.20 -8.66 -10.77
CA SER A 113 -15.21 -9.64 -11.17
C SER A 113 -15.10 -10.92 -10.34
N PHE A 114 -16.18 -11.69 -10.29
CA PHE A 114 -16.24 -13.07 -9.77
C PHE A 114 -16.33 -14.10 -10.90
N ASP A 115 -16.18 -13.67 -12.15
CA ASP A 115 -16.19 -14.51 -13.34
C ASP A 115 -14.75 -14.65 -13.86
N ASP A 116 -14.25 -15.88 -13.90
CA ASP A 116 -12.88 -16.19 -14.30
C ASP A 116 -12.57 -15.80 -15.75
N ASP A 117 -13.54 -15.85 -16.66
CA ASP A 117 -13.33 -15.48 -18.06
C ASP A 117 -13.23 -13.95 -18.19
N VAL A 118 -14.01 -13.20 -17.42
CA VAL A 118 -13.88 -11.74 -17.31
C VAL A 118 -12.55 -11.34 -16.68
N LEU A 119 -12.11 -12.02 -15.62
CA LEU A 119 -10.83 -11.75 -14.96
C LEU A 119 -9.65 -11.98 -15.91
N LYS A 120 -9.65 -13.08 -16.66
CA LYS A 120 -8.64 -13.36 -17.70
C LYS A 120 -8.65 -12.31 -18.80
N LEU A 121 -9.84 -11.92 -19.29
CA LEU A 121 -9.96 -10.87 -20.31
C LEU A 121 -9.41 -9.52 -19.81
N ALA A 122 -9.54 -9.24 -18.51
CA ALA A 122 -8.99 -8.04 -17.88
C ALA A 122 -7.49 -8.13 -17.56
N GLY A 123 -6.84 -9.25 -17.88
CA GLY A 123 -5.44 -9.51 -17.58
C GLY A 123 -5.17 -9.53 -16.07
N ARG A 124 -6.14 -9.99 -15.26
CA ARG A 124 -5.95 -10.17 -13.82
C ARG A 124 -5.17 -11.45 -13.54
N SER A 125 -4.29 -11.37 -12.54
CA SER A 125 -3.49 -12.50 -12.08
C SER A 125 -4.23 -13.40 -11.10
N HIS A 126 -5.37 -12.94 -10.57
CA HIS A 126 -6.19 -13.68 -9.61
C HIS A 126 -7.42 -14.32 -10.23
N ASP A 127 -7.93 -15.39 -9.61
CA ASP A 127 -9.18 -16.07 -9.95
C ASP A 127 -10.32 -15.76 -8.96
N ALA A 128 -11.55 -16.20 -9.28
CA ALA A 128 -12.71 -16.01 -8.42
C ALA A 128 -12.57 -16.68 -7.04
N ARG A 129 -11.82 -17.78 -6.94
CA ARG A 129 -11.58 -18.46 -5.66
C ARG A 129 -10.65 -17.66 -4.78
N GLU A 130 -9.67 -16.97 -5.34
CA GLU A 130 -8.79 -16.04 -4.61
C GLU A 130 -9.57 -14.84 -4.08
N VAL A 131 -10.54 -14.35 -4.86
CA VAL A 131 -11.46 -13.31 -4.40
C VAL A 131 -12.30 -13.80 -3.21
N GLU A 132 -12.87 -15.01 -3.27
CA GLU A 132 -13.70 -15.56 -2.19
C GLU A 132 -12.93 -15.83 -0.89
N ARG A 133 -11.62 -16.08 -0.98
CA ARG A 133 -10.76 -16.30 0.20
C ARG A 133 -10.30 -15.01 0.87
N ALA A 134 -10.24 -13.91 0.12
CA ALA A 134 -9.73 -12.61 0.55
C ALA A 134 -10.72 -11.88 1.47
#